data_AF-A0A8T5FDG8-F1
#
_entry.id   AF-A0A8T5FDG8-F1
#
_cell.length_a   1.000
_cell.length_b   1.000
_cell.length_c   1.000
_cell.angle_alpha   90.00
_cell.angle_beta   90.00
_cell.angle_gamma   90.00
#
_symmetry.space_group_name_H-M   'P 1'
#
loop_
_entity.id
_entity.type
_entity.pdbx_description
1 polymer ?
#
loop_
_entity_poly.entity_id
_entity_poly.type
_entity_poly.pdbx_seq_one_letter_code
_entity_poly.pdbx_strand_id
1 'polypeptide(L)'
;MMTDKEDFENDIKNIESSSGLDFYLPDEKSEKSKPDTSSKRHNLYPEFIKNELTSRKDSGEIPEILNKLEITLGNNPLDLLLCTNMLSVGVDIQRLGLMIVNGQPKNHSEYIQSTGRIGRKHPGLILSIYNSLKPRDQSHFENFRLYHSAFFKYVEPISITPFSARSRDTGLFAVCVGMIRNMVPLVDKDPANFNRSIKSIADAIDEIKSEFSKRVGDTDNKQREETLLEIDGYMDEWENLASKSTDENKLRWKKTGYETESQRKTSTYLLVDVERGDDTLQGIPKTPNSLRDAEQIHNVYFYEKPLDDSEDYSFDDTENVDVTLEDQK
;
A
#
# COMPACT_ATOMS: atom_id res chain seq x y z
N MET A 1 -48.91 17.57 -3.38
CA MET A 1 -49.50 17.00 -2.15
C MET A 1 -48.60 17.43 -1.02
N MET A 2 -49.00 18.48 -0.30
CA MET A 2 -48.39 18.85 0.98
C MET A 2 -48.79 17.78 1.98
N THR A 3 -47.86 16.92 2.37
CA THR A 3 -48.00 16.10 3.57
C THR A 3 -47.70 17.01 4.75
N ASP A 4 -48.66 17.11 5.66
CA ASP A 4 -48.63 18.01 6.80
C ASP A 4 -47.43 17.71 7.70
N LYS A 5 -46.74 18.78 8.10
CA LYS A 5 -45.58 18.73 9.01
C LYS A 5 -45.91 17.96 10.31
N GLU A 6 -47.17 17.98 10.72
CA GLU A 6 -47.68 17.27 11.89
C GLU A 6 -47.63 15.73 11.73
N ASP A 7 -47.84 15.21 10.52
CA ASP A 7 -47.77 13.76 10.27
C ASP A 7 -46.32 13.25 10.40
N PHE A 8 -45.36 14.03 9.90
CA PHE A 8 -43.94 13.71 9.99
C PHE A 8 -43.42 13.76 11.45
N GLU A 9 -43.88 14.75 12.24
CA GLU A 9 -43.52 14.85 13.65
C GLU A 9 -44.12 13.71 14.50
N ASN A 10 -45.31 13.22 14.15
CA ASN A 10 -45.93 12.08 14.82
C ASN A 10 -45.24 10.75 14.47
N ASP A 11 -44.79 10.57 13.23
CA ASP A 11 -44.02 9.38 12.82
C ASP A 11 -42.68 9.29 13.54
N ILE A 12 -41.99 10.42 13.74
CA ILE A 12 -40.73 10.45 14.51
C ILE A 12 -40.97 10.09 15.99
N LYS A 13 -41.98 10.67 16.63
CA LYS A 13 -42.31 10.36 18.05
C LYS A 13 -42.65 8.88 18.27
N ASN A 14 -43.33 8.25 17.30
CA ASN A 14 -43.64 6.83 17.38
C ASN A 14 -42.37 5.96 17.26
N ILE A 15 -41.39 6.37 16.45
CA ILE A 15 -40.10 5.66 16.29
C ILE A 15 -39.22 5.82 17.54
N GLU A 16 -39.19 7.00 18.16
CA GLU A 16 -38.42 7.29 19.38
C GLU A 16 -38.83 6.38 20.56
N SER A 17 -40.13 6.14 20.74
CA SER A 17 -40.65 5.31 21.83
C SER A 17 -40.21 3.83 21.78
N SER A 18 -39.80 3.35 20.60
CA SER A 18 -39.46 1.94 20.36
C SER A 18 -37.95 1.65 20.29
N SER A 19 -37.12 2.68 20.10
CA SER A 19 -35.70 2.53 19.75
C SER A 19 -34.72 3.00 20.84
N GLY A 20 -35.20 3.71 21.87
CA GLY A 20 -34.34 4.25 22.94
C GLY A 20 -33.39 5.37 22.50
N LEU A 21 -33.61 5.92 21.30
CA LEU A 21 -32.89 7.05 20.73
C LEU A 21 -33.78 8.30 20.83
N ASP A 22 -33.70 9.02 21.95
CA ASP A 22 -34.39 10.32 22.11
C ASP A 22 -33.65 11.39 21.30
N PHE A 23 -34.24 11.86 20.19
CA PHE A 23 -33.76 13.06 19.49
C PHE A 23 -34.53 14.28 20.00
N TYR A 24 -33.87 15.08 20.84
CA TYR A 24 -34.47 16.32 21.35
C TYR A 24 -34.60 17.36 20.23
N LEU A 25 -35.79 17.49 19.64
CA LEU A 25 -36.15 18.64 18.80
C LEU A 25 -36.43 19.84 19.72
N PRO A 26 -35.67 20.94 19.65
CA PRO A 26 -35.91 22.09 20.51
C PRO A 26 -37.16 22.83 20.05
N ASP A 27 -38.19 22.87 20.91
CA ASP A 27 -39.38 23.70 20.70
C ASP A 27 -39.00 25.18 20.59
N GLU A 28 -39.32 25.80 19.46
CA GLU A 28 -39.27 27.24 19.26
C GLU A 28 -40.35 27.94 20.08
N LYS A 29 -40.17 28.08 21.39
CA LYS A 29 -40.84 29.10 22.24
C LYS A 29 -40.27 29.12 23.65
N SER A 30 -39.30 29.99 23.89
CA SER A 30 -39.34 31.03 24.95
C SER A 30 -37.94 31.60 25.21
N GLU A 31 -37.76 32.88 24.87
CA GLU A 31 -36.66 33.70 25.37
C GLU A 31 -36.92 34.02 26.85
N LYS A 32 -36.63 33.06 27.74
CA LYS A 32 -36.40 33.32 29.15
C LYS A 32 -34.99 32.86 29.48
N SER A 33 -34.24 33.73 30.17
CA SER A 33 -32.86 33.56 30.62
C SER A 33 -32.46 32.09 30.76
N LYS A 34 -31.66 31.58 29.80
CA LYS A 34 -31.23 30.18 29.79
C LYS A 34 -30.52 29.89 31.11
N PRO A 35 -31.03 28.98 31.96
CA PRO A 35 -30.28 28.54 33.13
C PRO A 35 -28.94 27.94 32.64
N ASP A 36 -27.88 28.06 33.43
CA ASP A 36 -26.57 27.50 33.10
C ASP A 36 -26.66 25.97 33.01
N THR A 37 -26.96 25.49 31.80
CA THR A 37 -27.08 24.07 31.46
C THR A 37 -25.74 23.35 31.33
N SER A 38 -24.60 24.05 31.43
CA SER A 38 -23.28 23.45 31.27
C SER A 38 -23.01 22.41 32.35
N SER A 39 -23.35 22.73 33.61
CA SER A 39 -23.21 21.87 34.78
C SER A 39 -24.11 20.64 34.74
N LYS A 40 -25.34 20.76 34.20
CA LYS A 40 -26.23 19.61 33.97
C LYS A 40 -25.74 18.70 32.85
N ARG A 41 -25.18 19.26 31.77
CA ARG A 41 -24.60 18.49 30.65
C ARG A 41 -23.37 17.69 31.08
N HIS A 42 -22.56 18.25 31.97
CA HIS A 42 -21.36 17.60 32.51
C HIS A 42 -21.66 16.31 33.29
N ASN A 43 -22.85 16.19 33.89
CA ASN A 43 -23.28 15.00 34.63
C ASN A 43 -23.89 13.90 33.75
N LEU A 44 -24.23 14.20 32.49
CA LEU A 44 -24.90 13.26 31.58
C LEU A 44 -23.92 12.50 30.67
N TYR A 45 -22.77 13.09 30.38
CA TYR A 45 -21.75 12.49 29.51
C TYR A 45 -20.39 12.55 30.21
N PRO A 46 -19.79 11.42 30.60
CA PRO A 46 -18.43 11.42 31.10
C PRO A 46 -17.50 12.03 30.05
N GLU A 47 -16.52 12.81 30.50
CA GLU A 47 -15.58 13.46 29.59
C GLU A 47 -14.75 12.39 28.86
N PHE A 48 -14.97 12.26 27.55
CA PHE A 48 -14.25 11.28 26.73
C PHE A 48 -12.75 11.56 26.75
N ILE A 49 -11.96 10.54 27.03
CA ILE A 49 -10.51 10.60 26.90
C ILE A 49 -10.22 10.63 25.40
N LYS A 50 -9.73 11.78 24.92
CA LYS A 50 -9.57 12.08 23.50
C LYS A 50 -8.12 12.34 23.13
N ASN A 51 -7.74 11.94 21.92
CA ASN A 51 -6.46 12.26 21.30
C ASN A 51 -6.64 12.48 19.81
N GLU A 52 -5.59 12.99 19.17
CA GLU A 52 -5.53 13.16 17.73
C GLU A 52 -4.34 12.41 17.13
N LEU A 53 -4.54 11.86 15.94
CA LEU A 53 -3.52 11.22 15.10
C LEU A 53 -3.53 11.91 13.74
N THR A 54 -2.83 13.04 13.67
CA THR A 54 -2.71 13.87 12.45
C THR A 54 -1.24 14.10 12.14
N SER A 55 -0.94 14.63 10.95
CA SER A 55 0.43 14.97 10.57
C SER A 55 1.09 16.07 11.42
N ARG A 56 0.35 16.68 12.36
CA ARG A 56 0.87 17.69 13.29
C ARG A 56 1.48 17.07 14.56
N LYS A 57 1.25 15.78 14.79
CA LYS A 57 1.82 15.06 15.93
C LYS A 57 3.27 14.69 15.66
N ASP A 58 4.11 14.80 16.69
CA ASP A 58 5.49 14.37 16.59
C ASP A 58 5.55 12.84 16.42
N SER A 59 6.52 12.39 15.62
CA SER A 59 6.72 10.98 15.29
C SER A 59 6.91 10.09 16.52
N GLY A 60 7.53 10.61 17.59
CA GLY A 60 7.70 9.91 18.86
C GLY A 60 6.40 9.73 19.67
N GLU A 61 5.39 10.60 19.47
CA GLU A 61 4.10 10.51 20.18
C GLU A 61 3.16 9.47 19.54
N ILE A 62 3.36 9.15 18.26
CA ILE A 62 2.49 8.23 17.52
C ILE A 62 2.45 6.85 18.20
N PRO A 63 3.57 6.16 18.48
CA PRO A 63 3.55 4.86 19.17
C PRO A 63 2.82 4.90 20.53
N GLU A 64 2.94 5.99 21.29
CA GLU A 64 2.28 6.12 22.58
C GLU A 64 0.76 6.19 22.46
N ILE A 65 0.26 6.92 21.46
CA ILE A 65 -1.18 7.02 21.17
C ILE A 65 -1.72 5.67 20.72
N LEU A 66 -0.95 4.93 19.91
CA LEU A 66 -1.32 3.60 19.45
C LEU A 66 -1.38 2.60 20.61
N ASN A 67 -0.39 2.61 21.51
CA ASN A 67 -0.41 1.78 22.72
C ASN A 67 -1.63 2.08 23.60
N LYS A 68 -2.04 3.36 23.70
CA LYS A 68 -3.26 3.75 24.43
C LYS A 68 -4.55 3.26 23.76
N LEU A 69 -4.55 3.12 22.43
CA LEU A 69 -5.67 2.60 21.65
C LEU A 69 -5.86 1.09 21.80
N GLU A 70 -4.82 0.34 22.18
CA GLU A 70 -4.91 -1.11 22.44
C GLU A 70 -5.55 -1.44 23.80
N ILE A 71 -5.55 -0.50 24.74
CA ILE A 71 -6.11 -0.69 26.08
C ILE A 71 -7.63 -0.89 25.99
N THR A 72 -8.11 -2.09 26.35
CA THR A 72 -9.52 -2.46 26.22
C THR A 72 -10.41 -2.01 27.38
N LEU A 73 -9.91 -2.11 28.62
CA LEU A 73 -10.65 -1.83 29.85
C LEU A 73 -9.66 -1.49 30.97
N GLY A 74 -10.02 -0.60 31.91
CA GLY A 74 -9.18 -0.26 33.05
C GLY A 74 -8.44 1.06 32.90
N ASN A 75 -7.10 1.02 32.74
CA ASN A 75 -6.16 2.15 32.77
C ASN A 75 -6.46 3.28 31.75
N ASN A 76 -7.56 4.01 31.95
CA ASN A 76 -7.90 5.22 31.21
C ASN A 76 -7.82 5.02 29.68
N PRO A 77 -8.57 4.05 29.12
CA PRO A 77 -8.49 3.74 27.69
C PRO A 77 -8.88 4.94 26.84
N LEU A 78 -8.31 5.07 25.65
CA LEU A 78 -8.73 6.13 24.75
C LEU A 78 -10.16 5.86 24.24
N ASP A 79 -11.05 6.83 24.40
CA ASP A 79 -12.46 6.73 23.99
C ASP A 79 -12.66 7.30 22.58
N LEU A 80 -12.00 8.41 22.27
CA LEU A 80 -12.15 9.13 21.00
C LEU A 80 -10.80 9.42 20.38
N LEU A 81 -10.63 8.99 19.13
CA LEU A 81 -9.47 9.34 18.31
C LEU A 81 -9.91 10.15 17.10
N LEU A 82 -9.40 11.37 17.00
CA LEU A 82 -9.51 12.18 15.78
C LEU A 82 -8.33 11.85 14.88
N CYS A 83 -8.57 11.33 13.69
CA CYS A 83 -7.48 10.93 12.80
C CYS A 83 -7.72 11.41 11.37
N THR A 84 -6.60 11.61 10.64
CA THR A 84 -6.61 11.76 9.18
C THR A 84 -6.22 10.41 8.55
N ASN A 85 -5.58 10.46 7.37
CA ASN A 85 -4.97 9.33 6.66
C ASN A 85 -4.05 8.47 7.56
N MET A 86 -3.57 8.97 8.70
CA MET A 86 -2.67 8.24 9.59
C MET A 86 -3.27 6.95 10.19
N LEU A 87 -4.61 6.82 10.25
CA LEU A 87 -5.24 5.55 10.65
C LEU A 87 -5.15 4.45 9.57
N SER A 88 -4.98 4.83 8.30
CA SER A 88 -4.87 3.87 7.19
C SER A 88 -3.58 3.05 7.26
N VAL A 89 -2.52 3.64 7.83
CA VAL A 89 -1.18 3.06 7.90
C VAL A 89 -1.17 1.93 8.92
N GLY A 90 -1.03 0.67 8.47
CA GLY A 90 -0.47 -0.49 9.18
C GLY A 90 -1.00 -0.96 10.55
N VAL A 91 -1.52 -0.08 11.41
CA VAL A 91 -1.75 -0.35 12.83
C VAL A 91 -2.97 -1.25 13.03
N ASP A 92 -2.80 -2.32 13.81
CA ASP A 92 -3.87 -3.26 14.14
C ASP A 92 -4.47 -2.96 15.51
N ILE A 93 -5.58 -2.23 15.54
CA ILE A 93 -6.34 -1.96 16.77
C ILE A 93 -7.65 -2.74 16.73
N GLN A 94 -7.73 -3.83 17.48
CA GLN A 94 -8.87 -4.74 17.43
C GLN A 94 -10.15 -4.21 18.08
N ARG A 95 -10.05 -3.20 18.95
CA ARG A 95 -11.17 -2.73 19.79
C ARG A 95 -12.03 -1.62 19.18
N LEU A 96 -11.70 -1.13 17.99
CA LEU A 96 -12.47 -0.06 17.35
C LEU A 96 -13.83 -0.58 16.86
N GLY A 97 -14.91 -0.04 17.42
CA GLY A 97 -16.28 -0.44 17.10
C GLY A 97 -17.11 0.61 16.37
N LEU A 98 -16.70 1.88 16.39
CA LEU A 98 -17.41 2.99 15.75
C LEU A 98 -16.43 3.88 15.00
N MET A 99 -16.78 4.26 13.78
CA MET A 99 -16.04 5.27 13.02
C MET A 99 -16.98 6.23 12.34
N ILE A 100 -16.62 7.51 12.38
CA ILE A 100 -17.25 8.55 11.59
C ILE A 100 -16.28 8.94 10.49
N VAL A 101 -16.69 8.74 9.24
CA VAL A 101 -15.95 9.20 8.05
C VAL A 101 -16.54 10.54 7.64
N ASN A 102 -15.80 11.63 7.87
CA ASN A 102 -16.26 12.98 7.56
C ASN A 102 -15.81 13.42 6.16
N GLY A 103 -16.68 13.25 5.19
CA GLY A 103 -16.45 13.45 3.76
C GLY A 103 -15.76 12.24 3.12
N GLN A 104 -15.88 12.10 1.80
CA GLN A 104 -15.21 11.02 1.10
C GLN A 104 -13.68 11.25 1.13
N PRO A 105 -12.85 10.27 1.54
CA PRO A 105 -11.40 10.34 1.40
C PRO A 105 -10.98 10.58 -0.05
N LYS A 106 -9.75 11.08 -0.26
CA LYS A 106 -9.27 11.33 -1.63
C LYS A 106 -9.06 10.03 -2.41
N ASN A 107 -8.53 9.02 -1.73
CA ASN A 107 -8.20 7.73 -2.33
C ASN A 107 -9.17 6.65 -1.85
N HIS A 108 -9.49 5.72 -2.72
CA HIS A 108 -10.33 4.56 -2.43
C HIS A 108 -9.62 3.58 -1.51
N SER A 109 -8.32 3.36 -1.75
CA SER A 109 -7.44 2.56 -0.87
C SER A 109 -7.45 3.08 0.56
N GLU A 110 -7.22 4.39 0.71
CA GLU A 110 -7.73 5.29 1.75
C GLU A 110 -8.87 4.73 2.62
N TYR A 111 -10.05 4.85 2.02
CA TYR A 111 -11.33 4.56 2.64
C TYR A 111 -11.38 3.12 3.13
N ILE A 112 -10.95 2.17 2.30
CA ILE A 112 -10.98 0.73 2.60
C ILE A 112 -10.07 0.38 3.76
N GLN A 113 -8.83 0.88 3.74
CA GLN A 113 -7.85 0.59 4.78
C GLN A 113 -8.27 1.15 6.13
N SER A 114 -8.91 2.32 6.14
CA SER A 114 -9.36 2.99 7.37
C SER A 114 -10.62 2.32 7.92
N THR A 115 -11.64 2.10 7.09
CA THR A 115 -12.92 1.48 7.50
C THR A 115 -12.76 0.01 7.85
N GLY A 116 -11.86 -0.72 7.19
CA GLY A 116 -11.53 -2.11 7.51
C GLY A 116 -10.82 -2.32 8.86
N ARG A 117 -10.50 -1.24 9.60
CA ARG A 117 -10.04 -1.32 11.00
C ARG A 117 -11.19 -1.49 11.98
N ILE A 118 -12.42 -1.17 11.57
CA ILE A 118 -13.58 -1.12 12.46
C ILE A 118 -14.29 -2.46 12.45
N GLY A 119 -14.63 -2.95 13.63
CA GLY A 119 -15.42 -4.16 13.78
C GLY A 119 -14.68 -5.48 13.55
N ARG A 120 -13.36 -5.52 13.82
CA ARG A 120 -12.54 -6.74 13.64
C ARG A 120 -12.87 -7.86 14.63
N LYS A 121 -13.10 -7.50 15.90
CA LYS A 121 -13.39 -8.46 16.98
C LYS A 121 -14.89 -8.59 17.27
N HIS A 122 -15.62 -7.48 17.17
CA HIS A 122 -17.05 -7.36 17.43
C HIS A 122 -17.69 -6.59 16.29
N PRO A 123 -19.02 -6.69 16.07
CA PRO A 123 -19.69 -5.89 15.04
C PRO A 123 -19.36 -4.40 15.18
N GLY A 124 -18.98 -3.78 14.07
CA GLY A 124 -18.62 -2.36 13.99
C GLY A 124 -19.66 -1.56 13.21
N LEU A 125 -19.77 -0.28 13.53
CA LEU A 125 -20.61 0.68 12.82
C LEU A 125 -19.73 1.76 12.18
N ILE A 126 -19.94 2.01 10.89
CA ILE A 126 -19.29 3.10 10.16
C ILE A 126 -20.36 4.06 9.69
N LEU A 127 -20.23 5.33 10.08
CA LEU A 127 -21.11 6.41 9.67
C LEU A 127 -20.36 7.29 8.68
N SER A 128 -20.80 7.34 7.43
CA SER A 128 -20.22 8.21 6.40
C SER A 128 -21.06 9.48 6.30
N ILE A 129 -20.45 10.62 6.62
CA ILE A 129 -21.09 11.94 6.55
C ILE A 129 -20.58 12.63 5.29
N TYR A 130 -21.48 12.96 4.36
CA TYR A 130 -21.14 13.60 3.10
C TYR A 130 -21.58 15.07 3.09
N ASN A 131 -20.76 15.95 2.50
CA ASN A 131 -21.10 17.35 2.34
C ASN A 131 -21.78 17.60 0.98
N SER A 132 -23.03 18.07 0.98
CA SER A 132 -23.80 18.36 -0.24
C SER A 132 -23.20 19.46 -1.12
N LEU A 133 -22.37 20.34 -0.56
CA LEU A 133 -21.67 21.40 -1.31
C LEU A 133 -20.44 20.86 -2.08
N LYS A 134 -20.01 19.63 -1.81
CA LYS A 134 -18.87 19.00 -2.50
C LYS A 134 -19.41 18.01 -3.55
N PRO A 135 -19.23 18.28 -4.86
CA PRO A 135 -19.74 17.41 -5.92
C PRO A 135 -19.27 15.94 -5.81
N ARG A 136 -18.03 15.72 -5.34
CA ARG A 136 -17.50 14.38 -5.09
C ARG A 136 -18.31 13.64 -4.02
N ASP A 137 -18.54 14.28 -2.88
CA ASP A 137 -19.28 13.69 -1.77
C ASP A 137 -20.74 13.42 -2.18
N GLN A 138 -21.35 14.32 -2.95
CA GLN A 138 -22.69 14.12 -3.52
C GLN A 138 -22.73 12.89 -4.44
N SER A 139 -21.77 12.76 -5.37
CA SER A 139 -21.69 11.60 -6.27
C SER A 139 -21.54 10.27 -5.51
N HIS A 140 -20.72 10.24 -4.45
CA HIS A 140 -20.59 9.06 -3.59
C HIS A 140 -21.85 8.77 -2.79
N PHE A 141 -22.57 9.79 -2.32
CA PHE A 141 -23.85 9.63 -1.65
C PHE A 141 -24.90 9.03 -2.59
N GLU A 142 -25.03 9.57 -3.81
CA GLU A 142 -25.98 9.08 -4.82
C GLU A 142 -25.68 7.64 -5.25
N ASN A 143 -24.40 7.28 -5.36
CA ASN A 143 -23.95 5.94 -5.77
C ASN A 143 -23.58 5.03 -4.60
N PHE A 144 -23.96 5.35 -3.36
CA PHE A 144 -23.44 4.72 -2.16
C PHE A 144 -23.52 3.18 -2.18
N ARG A 145 -24.66 2.62 -2.59
CA ARG A 145 -24.87 1.16 -2.66
C ARG A 145 -24.02 0.51 -3.74
N LEU A 146 -23.96 1.11 -4.92
CA LEU A 146 -23.15 0.61 -6.04
C LEU A 146 -21.67 0.65 -5.70
N TYR A 147 -21.23 1.77 -5.13
CA TYR A 147 -19.88 1.95 -4.63
C TYR A 147 -19.51 0.85 -3.64
N HIS A 148 -20.29 0.64 -2.57
CA HIS A 148 -20.01 -0.39 -1.56
C HIS A 148 -20.20 -1.83 -2.07
N SER A 149 -20.90 -2.05 -3.19
CA SER A 149 -20.96 -3.38 -3.82
C SER A 149 -19.70 -3.74 -4.62
N ALA A 150 -18.94 -2.73 -5.06
CA ALA A 150 -17.81 -2.90 -5.98
C ALA A 150 -16.60 -2.01 -5.64
N PHE A 151 -16.44 -1.59 -4.39
CA PHE A 151 -15.48 -0.54 -3.99
C PHE A 151 -14.02 -0.91 -4.32
N PHE A 152 -13.68 -2.20 -4.31
CA PHE A 152 -12.35 -2.69 -4.72
C PHE A 152 -12.02 -2.40 -6.18
N LYS A 153 -13.02 -2.27 -7.07
CA LYS A 153 -12.80 -1.90 -8.49
C LYS A 153 -12.28 -0.48 -8.64
N TYR A 154 -12.61 0.40 -7.70
CA TYR A 154 -12.26 1.81 -7.76
C TYR A 154 -10.91 2.11 -7.10
N VAL A 155 -10.24 1.10 -6.51
CA VAL A 155 -8.89 1.26 -5.97
C VAL A 155 -7.96 1.74 -7.08
N GLU A 156 -7.31 2.86 -6.84
CA GLU A 156 -6.43 3.49 -7.82
C GLU A 156 -5.30 2.52 -8.19
N PRO A 157 -5.08 2.23 -9.48
CA PRO A 157 -3.91 1.48 -9.89
C PRO A 157 -2.68 2.33 -9.61
N ILE A 158 -1.68 1.74 -8.97
CA ILE A 158 -0.39 2.39 -8.78
C ILE A 158 0.35 2.31 -10.11
N SER A 159 0.74 3.46 -10.66
CA SER A 159 1.48 3.52 -11.92
C SER A 159 2.91 3.06 -11.70
N ILE A 160 3.25 1.87 -12.18
CA ILE A 160 4.64 1.43 -12.34
C ILE A 160 5.01 1.65 -13.80
N THR A 161 6.10 2.38 -14.06
CA THR A 161 6.64 2.53 -15.41
C THR A 161 7.26 1.19 -15.83
N PRO A 162 6.68 0.48 -16.82
CA PRO A 162 7.19 -0.82 -17.24
C PRO A 162 8.63 -0.69 -17.72
N PHE A 163 9.46 -1.69 -17.44
CA PHE A 163 10.88 -1.75 -17.84
C PHE A 163 11.77 -0.60 -17.34
N SER A 164 11.29 0.28 -16.46
CA SER A 164 12.17 1.16 -15.69
C SER A 164 13.18 0.33 -14.90
N ALA A 165 14.39 0.85 -14.68
CA ALA A 165 15.45 0.15 -13.94
C ALA A 165 14.93 -0.51 -12.65
N ARG A 166 14.09 0.19 -11.89
CA ARG A 166 13.49 -0.32 -10.64
C ARG A 166 12.49 -1.46 -10.84
N SER A 167 11.68 -1.39 -11.90
CA SER A 167 10.81 -2.49 -12.28
C SER A 167 11.61 -3.73 -12.67
N ARG A 168 12.79 -3.54 -13.29
CA ARG A 168 13.67 -4.65 -13.69
C ARG A 168 14.38 -5.26 -12.48
N ASP A 169 14.99 -4.42 -11.63
CA ASP A 169 15.63 -4.82 -10.36
C ASP A 169 14.73 -5.76 -9.55
N THR A 170 13.43 -5.45 -9.49
CA THR A 170 12.50 -6.20 -8.64
C THR A 170 11.90 -7.42 -9.33
N GLY A 171 11.52 -7.30 -10.61
CA GLY A 171 10.67 -8.29 -11.27
C GLY A 171 11.38 -9.17 -12.31
N LEU A 172 12.41 -8.65 -12.96
CA LEU A 172 12.96 -9.25 -14.18
C LEU A 172 13.55 -10.64 -13.92
N PHE A 173 14.34 -10.78 -12.85
CA PHE A 173 14.90 -12.06 -12.44
C PHE A 173 13.84 -13.14 -12.24
N ALA A 174 12.82 -12.86 -11.42
CA ALA A 174 11.76 -13.81 -11.10
C ALA A 174 10.96 -14.24 -12.34
N VAL A 175 10.70 -13.29 -13.25
CA VAL A 175 9.98 -13.57 -14.50
C VAL A 175 10.81 -14.46 -15.42
N CYS A 176 12.09 -14.16 -15.63
CA CYS A 176 12.98 -14.97 -16.46
C CYS A 176 13.13 -16.40 -15.91
N VAL A 177 13.39 -16.53 -14.61
CA VAL A 177 13.51 -17.83 -13.93
C VAL A 177 12.19 -18.62 -14.05
N GLY A 178 11.04 -17.95 -13.85
CA GLY A 178 9.72 -18.55 -13.99
C GLY A 178 9.46 -19.04 -15.41
N MET A 179 9.82 -18.28 -16.44
CA MET A 179 9.70 -18.68 -17.85
C MET A 179 10.57 -19.90 -18.14
N ILE A 180 11.86 -19.86 -17.81
CA ILE A 180 12.81 -20.97 -18.05
C ILE A 180 12.35 -22.24 -17.36
N ARG A 181 11.90 -22.14 -16.11
CA ARG A 181 11.36 -23.28 -15.36
C ARG A 181 10.20 -23.95 -16.09
N ASN A 182 9.30 -23.18 -16.69
CA ASN A 182 8.15 -23.72 -17.42
C ASN A 182 8.49 -24.21 -18.83
N MET A 183 9.52 -23.64 -19.46
CA MET A 183 9.97 -24.01 -20.81
C MET A 183 10.91 -25.22 -20.82
N VAL A 184 11.69 -25.43 -19.76
CA VAL A 184 12.75 -26.45 -19.71
C VAL A 184 12.49 -27.46 -18.58
N PRO A 185 11.96 -28.67 -18.90
CA PRO A 185 11.66 -29.70 -17.89
C PRO A 185 12.85 -30.18 -17.05
N LEU A 186 14.07 -30.04 -17.58
CA LEU A 186 15.31 -30.41 -16.87
C LEU A 186 15.50 -29.56 -15.60
N VAL A 187 15.20 -28.27 -15.72
CA VAL A 187 15.42 -27.30 -14.65
C VAL A 187 14.24 -27.31 -13.67
N ASP A 188 13.00 -27.55 -14.13
CA ASP A 188 11.83 -27.66 -13.25
C ASP A 188 12.03 -28.64 -12.09
N LYS A 189 12.63 -29.80 -12.38
CA LYS A 189 12.91 -30.84 -11.37
C LYS A 189 13.95 -30.42 -10.35
N ASP A 190 15.00 -29.72 -10.77
CA ASP A 190 16.07 -29.27 -9.89
C ASP A 190 16.71 -27.98 -10.46
N PRO A 191 16.65 -26.84 -9.73
CA PRO A 191 17.24 -25.59 -10.18
C PRO A 191 18.77 -25.66 -10.32
N ALA A 192 19.42 -26.66 -9.71
CA ALA A 192 20.86 -26.91 -9.86
C ALA A 192 21.25 -27.46 -11.24
N ASN A 193 20.29 -27.92 -12.05
CA ASN A 193 20.56 -28.40 -13.41
C ASN A 193 20.70 -27.26 -14.44
N PHE A 194 20.59 -26.00 -14.00
CA PHE A 194 20.72 -24.86 -14.88
C PHE A 194 22.16 -24.70 -15.37
N ASN A 195 22.36 -24.78 -16.69
CA ASN A 195 23.64 -24.56 -17.35
C ASN A 195 23.38 -24.03 -18.76
N ARG A 196 23.95 -22.87 -19.09
CA ARG A 196 23.72 -22.16 -20.36
C ARG A 196 24.26 -22.92 -21.57
N SER A 197 25.23 -23.81 -21.36
CA SER A 197 25.80 -24.65 -22.43
C SER A 197 24.83 -25.76 -22.88
N ILE A 198 23.78 -26.05 -22.10
CA ILE A 198 22.75 -27.01 -22.48
C ILE A 198 21.84 -26.35 -23.52
N LYS A 199 21.77 -26.95 -24.72
CA LYS A 199 21.04 -26.41 -25.86
C LYS A 199 19.60 -25.99 -25.53
N SER A 200 18.82 -26.82 -24.83
CA SER A 200 17.43 -26.49 -24.48
C SER A 200 17.30 -25.27 -23.57
N ILE A 201 18.32 -24.99 -22.75
CA ILE A 201 18.37 -23.81 -21.88
C ILE A 201 18.80 -22.59 -22.69
N ALA A 202 19.83 -22.71 -23.53
CA ALA A 202 20.25 -21.65 -24.44
C ALA A 202 19.11 -21.19 -25.35
N ASP A 203 18.41 -22.13 -26.00
CA ASP A 203 17.29 -21.85 -26.90
C ASP A 203 16.16 -21.10 -26.13
N ALA A 204 15.88 -21.48 -24.88
CA ALA A 204 14.89 -20.81 -24.04
C ALA A 204 15.32 -19.38 -23.63
N ILE A 205 16.60 -19.18 -23.30
CA ILE A 205 17.14 -17.85 -22.98
C ILE A 205 17.02 -16.93 -24.21
N ASP A 206 17.37 -17.42 -25.39
CA ASP A 206 17.28 -16.65 -26.64
C ASP A 206 15.83 -16.28 -26.98
N GLU A 207 14.88 -17.20 -26.79
CA GLU A 207 13.45 -16.93 -26.96
C GLU A 207 12.95 -15.85 -25.99
N ILE A 208 13.32 -15.95 -24.71
CA ILE A 208 12.99 -14.95 -23.69
C ILE A 208 13.58 -13.58 -24.06
N LYS A 209 14.87 -13.53 -24.42
CA LYS A 209 15.53 -12.28 -24.82
C LYS A 209 14.86 -11.65 -26.04
N SER A 210 14.47 -12.46 -27.03
CA SER A 210 13.74 -11.99 -28.22
C SER A 210 12.40 -11.35 -27.85
N GLU A 211 11.63 -11.99 -26.97
CA GLU A 211 10.33 -11.48 -26.52
C GLU A 211 10.47 -10.20 -25.69
N PHE A 212 11.41 -10.16 -24.73
CA PHE A 212 11.69 -8.96 -23.95
C PHE A 212 12.21 -7.82 -24.83
N SER A 213 13.11 -8.11 -25.76
CA SER A 213 13.63 -7.14 -26.73
C SER A 213 12.51 -6.47 -27.52
N LYS A 214 11.50 -7.24 -27.94
CA LYS A 214 10.34 -6.72 -28.67
C LYS A 214 9.48 -5.83 -27.77
N ARG A 215 9.10 -6.32 -26.58
CA ARG A 215 8.22 -5.57 -25.65
C ARG A 215 8.84 -4.28 -25.13
N VAL A 216 10.13 -4.31 -24.80
CA VAL A 216 10.86 -3.12 -24.35
C VAL A 216 10.99 -2.14 -25.50
N GLY A 217 11.27 -2.62 -26.72
CA GLY A 217 11.32 -1.78 -27.92
C GLY A 217 10.00 -1.03 -28.19
N ASP A 218 8.86 -1.67 -27.96
CA ASP A 218 7.53 -1.07 -28.12
C ASP A 218 7.19 -0.05 -27.01
N THR A 219 7.83 -0.15 -25.83
CA THR A 219 7.51 0.67 -24.65
C THR A 219 8.51 1.80 -24.41
N ASP A 220 9.80 1.44 -24.25
CA ASP A 220 10.92 2.36 -24.04
C ASP A 220 12.19 1.76 -24.64
N ASN A 221 12.45 2.07 -25.92
CA ASN A 221 13.58 1.53 -26.65
C ASN A 221 14.95 1.89 -26.03
N LYS A 222 15.04 2.94 -25.19
CA LYS A 222 16.29 3.28 -24.50
C LYS A 222 16.69 2.23 -23.47
N GLN A 223 15.71 1.56 -22.86
CA GLN A 223 15.95 0.54 -21.83
C GLN A 223 16.24 -0.84 -22.41
N ARG A 224 16.17 -1.00 -23.74
CA ARG A 224 16.27 -2.30 -24.41
C ARG A 224 17.61 -2.98 -24.18
N GLU A 225 18.70 -2.27 -24.42
CA GLU A 225 20.05 -2.86 -24.30
C GLU A 225 20.35 -3.21 -22.85
N GLU A 226 20.08 -2.30 -21.91
CA GLU A 226 20.26 -2.54 -20.47
C GLU A 226 19.44 -3.74 -19.99
N THR A 227 18.17 -3.85 -20.40
CA THR A 227 17.32 -4.99 -20.03
C THR A 227 17.91 -6.32 -20.49
N LEU A 228 18.44 -6.38 -21.73
CA LEU A 228 19.02 -7.61 -22.26
C LEU A 228 20.33 -7.98 -21.57
N LEU A 229 21.15 -6.99 -21.21
CA LEU A 229 22.38 -7.19 -20.42
C LEU A 229 22.06 -7.69 -19.01
N GLU A 230 21.03 -7.14 -18.36
CA GLU A 230 20.59 -7.59 -17.04
C GLU A 230 20.06 -9.03 -17.08
N ILE A 231 19.32 -9.42 -18.13
CA ILE A 231 18.91 -10.82 -18.32
C ILE A 231 20.13 -11.73 -18.38
N ASP A 232 21.16 -11.39 -19.15
CA ASP A 232 22.39 -12.21 -19.22
C ASP A 232 23.08 -12.30 -17.86
N GLY A 233 23.23 -11.17 -17.14
CA GLY A 233 23.84 -11.15 -15.82
C GLY A 233 23.09 -12.02 -14.80
N TYR A 234 21.76 -11.97 -14.82
CA TYR A 234 20.92 -12.83 -13.98
C TYR A 234 21.04 -14.32 -14.32
N MET A 235 21.19 -14.67 -15.59
CA MET A 235 21.44 -16.05 -15.98
C MET A 235 22.84 -16.52 -15.54
N ASP A 236 23.85 -15.65 -15.59
CA ASP A 236 25.20 -15.96 -15.12
C ASP A 236 25.24 -16.20 -13.60
N GLU A 237 24.51 -15.39 -12.84
CA GLU A 237 24.37 -15.59 -11.39
C GLU A 237 23.68 -16.90 -11.05
N TRP A 238 22.60 -17.25 -11.77
CA TRP A 238 21.93 -18.53 -11.57
C TRP A 238 22.85 -19.71 -11.91
N GLU A 239 23.58 -19.66 -13.04
CA GLU A 239 24.55 -20.71 -13.39
C GLU A 239 25.67 -20.84 -12.36
N ASN A 240 26.17 -19.72 -11.83
CA ASN A 240 27.18 -19.73 -10.77
C ASN A 240 26.65 -20.44 -9.51
N LEU A 241 25.40 -20.20 -9.11
CA LEU A 241 24.80 -20.86 -7.95
C LEU A 241 24.48 -22.32 -8.19
N ALA A 242 24.01 -22.65 -9.40
CA ALA A 242 23.81 -24.03 -9.82
C ALA A 242 25.14 -24.81 -9.76
N SER A 243 26.25 -24.22 -10.21
CA SER A 243 27.58 -24.83 -10.17
C SER A 243 28.13 -25.05 -8.76
N LYS A 244 27.73 -24.20 -7.80
CA LYS A 244 28.10 -24.29 -6.38
C LYS A 244 27.21 -25.24 -5.57
N SER A 245 26.13 -25.75 -6.17
CA SER A 245 25.21 -26.66 -5.50
C SER A 245 25.90 -27.99 -5.23
N THR A 246 25.95 -28.39 -3.96
CA THR A 246 26.47 -29.70 -3.51
C THR A 246 25.41 -30.46 -2.72
N ASP A 247 25.66 -31.73 -2.39
CA ASP A 247 24.75 -32.51 -1.54
C ASP A 247 24.60 -31.89 -0.13
N GLU A 248 25.63 -31.20 0.34
CA GLU A 248 25.62 -30.46 1.61
C GLU A 248 24.96 -29.08 1.47
N ASN A 249 25.22 -28.36 0.37
CA ASN A 249 24.59 -27.07 0.08
C ASN A 249 23.74 -27.11 -1.19
N LYS A 250 22.51 -27.63 -1.06
CA LYS A 250 21.64 -27.84 -2.21
C LYS A 250 20.89 -26.56 -2.60
N LEU A 251 20.94 -26.21 -3.89
CA LEU A 251 20.11 -25.16 -4.46
C LEU A 251 18.64 -25.60 -4.55
N ARG A 252 17.73 -24.76 -4.07
CA ARG A 252 16.28 -25.00 -4.04
C ARG A 252 15.53 -23.80 -4.59
N TRP A 253 14.29 -24.01 -5.02
CA TRP A 253 13.46 -22.95 -5.57
C TRP A 253 13.10 -21.89 -4.53
N LYS A 254 12.46 -22.30 -3.45
CA LYS A 254 12.01 -21.42 -2.37
C LYS A 254 11.90 -22.20 -1.06
N LYS A 255 11.97 -21.48 0.05
CA LYS A 255 11.77 -22.03 1.40
C LYS A 255 10.33 -22.56 1.55
N THR A 256 10.19 -23.75 2.13
CA THR A 256 8.88 -24.37 2.38
C THR A 256 8.64 -24.59 3.87
N GLY A 257 7.38 -24.52 4.29
CA GLY A 257 7.00 -24.69 5.71
C GLY A 257 7.30 -26.08 6.28
N TYR A 258 7.60 -27.06 5.41
CA TYR A 258 7.84 -28.46 5.77
C TYR A 258 9.33 -28.80 5.98
N GLU A 259 10.24 -27.85 5.78
CA GLU A 259 11.69 -28.08 5.94
C GLU A 259 12.11 -28.11 7.40
N THR A 260 13.01 -29.03 7.75
CA THR A 260 13.63 -29.10 9.08
C THR A 260 14.64 -27.97 9.27
N GLU A 261 14.95 -27.62 10.52
CA GLU A 261 15.89 -26.53 10.84
C GLU A 261 17.30 -26.78 10.24
N SER A 262 17.74 -28.04 10.19
CA SER A 262 18.99 -28.44 9.56
C SER A 262 18.97 -28.20 8.04
N GLN A 263 17.89 -28.57 7.35
CA GLN A 263 17.74 -28.32 5.91
C GLN A 263 17.69 -26.84 5.58
N ARG A 264 17.13 -26.01 6.47
CA ARG A 264 17.05 -24.55 6.29
C ARG A 264 18.41 -23.87 6.37
N LYS A 265 19.30 -24.36 7.23
CA LYS A 265 20.66 -23.79 7.40
C LYS A 265 21.61 -24.17 6.27
N THR A 266 21.35 -25.29 5.60
CA THR A 266 22.25 -25.81 4.58
C THR A 266 21.74 -25.62 3.15
N SER A 267 20.49 -25.22 2.92
CA SER A 267 19.98 -25.02 1.56
C SER A 267 20.15 -23.57 1.11
N THR A 268 20.53 -23.39 -0.15
CA THR A 268 20.51 -22.10 -0.83
C THR A 268 19.20 -21.95 -1.61
N TYR A 269 18.54 -20.79 -1.58
CA TYR A 269 17.24 -20.59 -2.26
C TYR A 269 17.36 -19.60 -3.41
N LEU A 270 16.90 -19.99 -4.60
CA LEU A 270 16.96 -19.14 -5.80
C LEU A 270 15.94 -17.98 -5.74
N LEU A 271 14.72 -18.23 -5.25
CA LEU A 271 13.66 -17.22 -5.12
C LEU A 271 13.57 -16.78 -3.65
N VAL A 272 14.22 -15.65 -3.34
CA VAL A 272 14.26 -15.04 -2.01
C VAL A 272 13.13 -14.03 -1.86
N ASP A 273 12.44 -14.07 -0.73
CA ASP A 273 11.30 -13.19 -0.43
C ASP A 273 11.76 -11.78 -0.04
N VAL A 274 11.07 -10.74 -0.54
CA VAL A 274 11.32 -9.33 -0.22
C VAL A 274 11.05 -9.05 1.27
N GLU A 275 9.96 -9.60 1.83
CA GLU A 275 9.50 -9.25 3.19
C GLU A 275 10.34 -9.87 4.31
N ARG A 276 11.08 -10.96 4.02
CA ARG A 276 11.64 -11.81 5.08
C ARG A 276 13.07 -11.49 5.49
N GLY A 277 13.68 -10.46 4.91
CA GLY A 277 15.00 -9.98 5.34
C GLY A 277 16.10 -11.06 5.30
N ASP A 278 15.91 -12.13 4.53
CA ASP A 278 16.94 -13.16 4.35
C ASP A 278 18.04 -12.52 3.47
N ASP A 279 19.03 -11.89 4.12
CA ASP A 279 20.27 -11.32 3.54
C ASP A 279 21.23 -12.41 3.02
N THR A 280 20.73 -13.63 2.82
CA THR A 280 21.55 -14.83 2.69
C THR A 280 22.23 -14.96 1.32
N LEU A 281 21.90 -14.13 0.35
CA LEU A 281 22.46 -14.20 -1.00
C LEU A 281 22.97 -12.83 -1.47
N GLN A 282 24.30 -12.67 -1.41
CA GLN A 282 25.00 -11.62 -2.15
C GLN A 282 24.90 -11.94 -3.64
N GLY A 283 24.14 -11.17 -4.41
CA GLY A 283 24.06 -11.25 -5.87
C GLY A 283 22.63 -11.25 -6.42
N ILE A 284 21.78 -12.19 -5.99
CA ILE A 284 20.44 -12.35 -6.59
C ILE A 284 19.46 -11.28 -6.09
N PRO A 285 18.64 -10.68 -6.97
CA PRO A 285 17.57 -9.78 -6.56
C PRO A 285 16.47 -10.47 -5.74
N LYS A 286 15.93 -9.75 -4.75
CA LYS A 286 14.76 -10.23 -4.00
C LYS A 286 13.56 -10.32 -4.94
N THR A 287 12.84 -11.44 -4.85
CA THR A 287 11.70 -11.74 -5.71
C THR A 287 10.38 -11.38 -5.02
N PRO A 288 9.56 -10.50 -5.62
CA PRO A 288 8.29 -10.07 -5.03
C PRO A 288 7.28 -11.23 -5.03
N ASN A 289 6.55 -11.39 -3.92
CA ASN A 289 5.42 -12.31 -3.86
C ASN A 289 4.11 -11.65 -4.29
N SER A 290 4.06 -10.32 -4.21
CA SER A 290 2.96 -9.48 -4.62
C SER A 290 3.48 -8.31 -5.43
N LEU A 291 2.66 -7.78 -6.34
CA LEU A 291 2.94 -6.49 -6.97
C LEU A 291 3.13 -5.37 -5.94
N ARG A 292 2.58 -5.54 -4.73
CA ARG A 292 2.82 -4.64 -3.60
C ARG A 292 4.26 -4.62 -3.10
N ASP A 293 4.98 -5.71 -3.25
CA ASP A 293 6.36 -5.78 -2.76
C ASP A 293 7.30 -5.01 -3.68
N ALA A 294 6.91 -4.85 -4.96
CA ALA A 294 7.56 -3.93 -5.88
C ALA A 294 7.31 -2.45 -5.54
N GLU A 295 6.33 -2.15 -4.67
CA GLU A 295 5.97 -0.79 -4.23
C GLU A 295 6.84 -0.26 -3.07
N GLN A 296 7.53 -1.12 -2.30
CA GLN A 296 8.22 -0.69 -1.07
C GLN A 296 9.46 0.18 -1.36
N ILE A 297 9.79 1.06 -0.41
CA ILE A 297 10.83 2.10 -0.48
C ILE A 297 12.17 1.52 -0.96
N HIS A 298 12.64 2.00 -2.11
CA HIS A 298 13.89 1.56 -2.72
C HIS A 298 15.06 2.48 -2.36
N ASN A 299 16.24 1.89 -2.18
CA ASN A 299 17.48 2.61 -1.86
C ASN A 299 17.85 3.57 -3.00
N VAL A 300 18.18 4.81 -2.65
CA VAL A 300 18.77 5.76 -3.61
C VAL A 300 20.23 5.35 -3.83
N TYR A 301 20.57 4.95 -5.04
CA TYR A 301 21.95 4.66 -5.44
C TYR A 301 22.52 5.90 -6.11
N PHE A 302 23.53 6.51 -5.49
CA PHE A 302 24.33 7.55 -6.14
C PHE A 302 25.32 6.88 -7.08
N TYR A 303 25.19 7.16 -8.37
CA TYR A 303 26.21 6.79 -9.35
C TYR A 303 27.30 7.86 -9.29
N GLU A 304 28.35 7.63 -8.50
CA GLU A 304 29.58 8.39 -8.66
C GLU A 304 30.22 7.94 -9.98
N LYS A 305 29.96 8.69 -11.04
CA LYS A 305 30.71 8.53 -12.28
C LYS A 305 32.14 8.97 -11.94
N PRO A 306 33.17 8.10 -12.09
CA PRO A 306 34.55 8.57 -11.97
C PRO A 306 34.73 9.67 -13.02
N LEU A 307 35.22 10.83 -12.58
CA LEU A 307 35.64 11.90 -13.47
C LEU A 307 36.74 11.31 -14.36
N ASP A 308 36.41 11.05 -15.61
CA ASP A 308 37.40 10.74 -16.64
C ASP A 308 38.10 12.07 -16.93
N ASP A 309 39.36 12.21 -16.50
CA ASP A 309 40.18 13.44 -16.63
C ASP A 309 40.58 13.74 -18.10
N SER A 310 39.75 13.40 -19.09
CA SER A 310 40.08 13.58 -20.51
C SER A 310 38.98 14.11 -21.43
N GLU A 311 37.84 14.58 -20.90
CA GLU A 311 36.89 15.36 -21.69
C GLU A 311 36.92 16.84 -21.27
N ASP A 312 37.64 17.65 -22.06
CA ASP A 312 37.53 19.11 -22.06
C ASP A 312 36.09 19.50 -22.43
N TYR A 313 35.25 19.77 -21.43
CA TYR A 313 33.98 20.47 -21.63
C TYR A 313 34.29 21.97 -21.73
N SER A 314 34.49 22.45 -22.97
CA SER A 314 34.37 23.88 -23.25
C SER A 314 32.90 24.30 -23.06
N PHE A 315 32.63 25.05 -21.99
CA PHE A 315 31.37 25.77 -21.82
C PHE A 315 31.26 26.86 -22.88
N ASP A 316 30.29 26.74 -23.78
CA ASP A 316 29.90 27.82 -24.70
C ASP A 316 28.86 28.69 -24.00
N ASP A 317 29.33 29.76 -23.35
CA ASP A 317 28.50 30.80 -22.73
C ASP A 317 27.91 31.71 -23.83
N THR A 318 26.88 31.26 -24.56
CA THR A 318 25.89 32.16 -25.18
C THR A 318 24.59 31.44 -25.52
N GLU A 319 23.62 31.48 -24.61
CA GLU A 319 22.20 31.59 -24.99
C GLU A 319 21.39 32.10 -23.79
N ASN A 320 21.23 33.43 -23.73
CA ASN A 320 20.26 34.10 -22.85
C ASN A 320 18.85 33.68 -23.26
N VAL A 321 18.10 33.05 -22.36
CA VAL A 321 16.64 33.00 -22.44
C VAL A 321 16.08 33.82 -21.28
N ASP A 322 15.61 35.02 -21.62
CA ASP A 322 14.88 35.94 -20.77
C ASP A 322 13.66 35.27 -20.14
N VAL A 323 13.54 35.36 -18.81
CA VAL A 323 12.33 35.03 -18.06
C VAL A 323 11.63 36.35 -17.73
N THR A 324 10.64 36.73 -18.54
CA THR A 324 9.69 37.79 -18.19
C THR A 324 8.61 37.25 -17.26
N LEU A 325 8.63 37.74 -16.02
CA LEU A 325 7.52 37.69 -15.08
C LEU A 325 6.48 38.74 -15.49
N GLU A 326 5.27 38.31 -15.87
CA GLU A 326 4.09 39.18 -15.89
C GLU A 326 3.15 38.79 -14.75
N ASP A 327 3.16 39.62 -13.71
CA ASP A 327 2.04 39.80 -12.79
C ASP A 327 0.85 40.39 -13.57
N GLN A 328 -0.33 39.79 -13.47
CA GLN A 328 -1.58 40.52 -13.60
C GLN A 328 -2.57 40.17 -12.49
N LYS A 329 -3.21 41.26 -12.04
CA LYS A 329 -4.18 41.45 -10.97
C LYS A 329 -5.44 40.60 -11.05
#